data_AF-A0A957F015-F1
#
_entry.id   AF-A0A957F015-F1
#
_cell.length_a   1.000
_cell.length_b   1.000
_cell.length_c   1.000
_cell.angle_alpha   90.00
_cell.angle_beta   90.00
_cell.angle_gamma   90.00
#
_symmetry.space_group_name_H-M   'P 1'
#
loop_
_entity.id
_entity.type
_entity.pdbx_description
1 polymer ?
#
loop_
_entity_poly.entity_id
_entity_poly.type
_entity_poly.pdbx_seq_one_letter_code
_entity_poly.pdbx_strand_id
1 'polypeptide(L)' 'ARARRFLCGSGVADGSPAIRVGAPLMLEGLGTWFDGRYVVTLARHTFDLMHGYRTTFEVERPGIGG' A
#
# COMPACT_ATOMS: atom_id res chain seq x y z
N ALA A 1 6.23 9.67 21.13
CA ALA A 1 5.23 8.70 20.65
C ALA A 1 5.33 8.61 19.13
N ARG A 2 5.52 7.41 18.54
CA ARG A 2 5.45 7.22 17.07
C ARG A 2 3.97 7.24 16.66
N ALA A 3 3.55 8.21 15.85
CA ALA A 3 2.19 8.30 15.36
C ALA A 3 2.00 7.30 14.21
N ARG A 4 1.05 6.36 14.32
CA ARG A 4 0.85 5.28 13.34
C ARG A 4 0.39 5.75 11.94
N ARG A 5 -0.08 7.00 11.81
CA ARG A 5 -0.55 7.62 10.57
C ARG A 5 0.28 8.82 10.15
N PHE A 6 1.60 8.77 10.33
CA PHE A 6 2.46 9.89 9.92
C PHE A 6 2.50 10.02 8.39
N LEU A 7 2.56 8.91 7.67
CA LEU A 7 2.44 8.86 6.21
C LEU A 7 1.38 7.85 5.79
N CYS A 8 0.52 8.27 4.88
CA CYS A 8 -0.51 7.43 4.26
C CYS A 8 -0.34 7.44 2.74
N GLY A 9 -0.80 6.40 2.06
CA GLY A 9 -0.80 6.32 0.61
C GLY A 9 -1.90 5.42 0.10
N SER A 10 -2.25 5.55 -1.18
CA SER A 10 -3.17 4.66 -1.88
C SER A 10 -2.60 4.29 -3.24
N GLY A 11 -3.02 3.14 -3.75
CA GLY A 11 -2.51 2.63 -5.01
C GLY A 11 -3.37 1.51 -5.58
N VAL A 12 -3.04 1.12 -6.81
CA VAL A 12 -3.69 0.05 -7.53
C VAL A 12 -2.60 -0.84 -8.11
N ALA A 13 -2.72 -2.14 -7.88
CA ALA A 13 -1.84 -3.15 -8.45
C ALA A 13 -2.66 -4.17 -9.24
N ASP A 14 -2.04 -4.78 -10.24
CA ASP A 14 -2.60 -5.97 -10.86
C ASP A 14 -2.71 -7.09 -9.83
N GLY A 15 -3.78 -7.86 -9.95
CA GLY A 15 -4.39 -8.67 -8.90
C GLY A 15 -3.46 -9.60 -8.14
N SER A 16 -2.83 -9.05 -7.11
CA SER A 16 -2.05 -9.82 -6.14
C SER A 16 -2.90 -10.04 -4.88
N PRO A 17 -3.28 -11.29 -4.57
CA PRO A 17 -4.00 -11.61 -3.34
C PRO A 17 -3.11 -11.52 -2.09
N ALA A 18 -1.79 -11.37 -2.26
CA ALA A 18 -0.87 -11.10 -1.16
C ALA A 18 -1.05 -9.69 -0.58
N ILE A 19 -1.63 -8.76 -1.35
CA ILE A 19 -1.95 -7.40 -0.89
C ILE A 19 -3.24 -7.47 -0.07
N ARG A 20 -3.08 -7.63 1.25
CA ARG A 20 -4.17 -7.71 2.23
C ARG A 20 -3.83 -6.89 3.46
N VAL A 21 -4.84 -6.52 4.25
CA VAL A 21 -4.64 -5.75 5.49
C VAL A 21 -3.58 -6.42 6.38
N GLY A 22 -2.64 -5.60 6.89
CA GLY A 22 -1.50 -6.04 7.68
C GLY A 22 -0.29 -6.52 6.86
N ALA A 23 -0.43 -6.74 5.55
CA ALA A 23 0.70 -7.10 4.70
C ALA A 23 1.68 -5.92 4.55
N PRO A 24 3.00 -6.18 4.58
CA PRO A 24 3.98 -5.17 4.25
C PRO A 24 4.06 -4.97 2.73
N LEU A 25 4.14 -3.71 2.29
CA LEU A 25 4.48 -3.35 0.91
C LEU A 25 5.74 -2.51 0.90
N MET A 26 6.64 -2.80 -0.04
CA MET A 26 7.72 -1.90 -0.41
C MET A 26 7.21 -1.00 -1.52
N LEU A 27 7.20 0.31 -1.29
CA LEU A 27 6.87 1.31 -2.30
C LEU A 27 8.17 2.00 -2.73
N GLU A 28 8.39 2.06 -4.03
CA GLU A 28 9.60 2.61 -4.66
C GLU A 28 9.20 3.57 -5.79
N GLY A 29 10.07 4.54 -6.10
CA GLY A 29 9.83 5.52 -7.16
C GLY A 29 8.90 6.67 -6.76
N LEU A 30 8.59 6.82 -5.47
CA LEU A 30 7.84 7.94 -4.89
C LEU A 30 8.75 9.10 -4.46
N GLY A 31 10.07 8.88 -4.47
CA GLY A 31 11.10 9.84 -4.11
C GLY A 31 11.70 9.52 -2.74
N THR A 32 12.90 10.07 -2.48
CA THR A 32 13.77 9.71 -1.35
C THR A 32 13.06 9.72 0.01
N TRP A 33 12.09 10.61 0.20
CA TRP A 33 11.37 10.75 1.45
C TRP A 33 10.15 9.84 1.59
N PHE A 34 9.64 9.26 0.51
CA PHE A 34 8.39 8.49 0.49
C PHE A 34 8.59 7.02 0.14
N ASP A 35 9.73 6.68 -0.45
CA ASP A 35 10.13 5.30 -0.64
C ASP A 35 10.25 4.57 0.72
N GLY A 36 9.97 3.27 0.69
CA GLY A 36 10.18 2.38 1.82
C GLY A 36 8.98 1.49 2.15
N ARG A 37 9.04 0.91 3.35
CA ARG A 37 8.07 -0.08 3.81
C ARG A 37 6.85 0.56 4.44
N TYR A 38 5.67 0.15 3.96
CA TYR A 38 4.38 0.51 4.51
C TYR A 38 3.60 -0.75 4.91
N VAL A 39 2.55 -0.55 5.71
CA VAL A 39 1.61 -1.61 6.07
C VAL A 39 0.25 -1.30 5.46
N VAL A 40 -0.37 -2.30 4.82
CA VAL A 40 -1.70 -2.17 4.22
C VAL A 40 -2.76 -2.02 5.30
N THR A 41 -3.60 -1.00 5.18
CA THR A 41 -4.74 -0.71 6.06
C THR A 41 -6.08 -1.03 5.42
N LEU A 42 -6.14 -1.01 4.09
CA LEU A 42 -7.31 -1.40 3.29
C LEU A 42 -6.86 -2.13 2.02
N ALA A 43 -7.56 -3.19 1.66
CA ALA A 43 -7.40 -3.85 0.36
C ALA A 43 -8.78 -4.16 -0.23
N ARG A 44 -8.97 -3.86 -1.51
CA ARG A 44 -10.17 -4.19 -2.28
C ARG A 44 -9.76 -4.92 -3.54
N HIS A 45 -10.16 -6.18 -3.62
CA HIS A 45 -9.97 -7.05 -4.77
C HIS A 45 -11.20 -6.96 -5.66
N THR A 46 -11.01 -6.60 -6.93
CA THR A 46 -12.07 -6.52 -7.93
C THR A 46 -11.68 -7.30 -9.15
N PHE A 47 -12.65 -7.97 -9.77
CA PHE A 47 -12.47 -8.61 -11.06
C PHE A 47 -13.52 -8.08 -12.02
N ASP A 48 -13.09 -7.66 -13.20
CA ASP A 48 -13.98 -7.31 -14.31
C ASP A 48 -13.39 -7.80 -15.65
N LEU A 49 -14.22 -7.84 -16.70
CA LEU A 49 -13.81 -8.37 -18.01
C LEU A 49 -12.92 -7.41 -18.82
N MET A 50 -12.84 -6.13 -18.45
CA MET A 50 -12.08 -5.10 -19.16
C MET A 50 -10.65 -4.96 -18.61
N HIS A 51 -10.49 -5.04 -17.29
CA HIS A 51 -9.25 -4.80 -16.56
C HIS A 51 -8.72 -6.05 -15.84
N GLY A 52 -9.47 -7.15 -15.85
CA GLY A 52 -9.10 -8.38 -15.18
C GLY A 52 -9.14 -8.25 -13.66
N TYR A 53 -8.25 -9.00 -12.98
CA TYR A 53 -8.12 -8.95 -11.53
C TYR A 53 -7.23 -7.78 -11.10
N ARG A 54 -7.76 -6.92 -10.24
CA ARG A 54 -7.08 -5.74 -9.71
C ARG A 54 -7.24 -5.64 -8.20
N THR A 55 -6.22 -5.11 -7.53
CA THR A 55 -6.25 -4.81 -6.11
C THR A 55 -6.01 -3.32 -5.88
N THR A 56 -7.01 -2.62 -5.38
CA THR A 56 -6.86 -1.27 -4.83
C THR A 56 -6.48 -1.38 -3.36
N PHE A 57 -5.54 -0.57 -2.89
CA PHE A 57 -5.07 -0.62 -1.50
C PHE A 57 -4.83 0.77 -0.90
N GLU A 58 -4.89 0.84 0.42
CA GLU A 58 -4.40 1.95 1.24
C GLU A 58 -3.32 1.43 2.19
N VAL A 59 -2.36 2.29 2.51
CA VAL A 59 -1.21 1.97 3.36
C VAL A 59 -0.89 3.08 4.35
N GLU A 60 -0.25 2.71 5.46
CA GLU A 60 0.31 3.65 6.45
C GLU A 60 1.76 3.29 6.83
N ARG A 61 2.54 4.30 7.24
CA ARG A 61 3.80 4.10 7.97
C ARG A 61 4.00 5.17 9.07
N PRO A 62 4.73 4.85 10.15
CA PRO A 62 4.79 5.69 11.35
C PRO A 62 5.81 6.84 11.30
N GLY A 63 6.59 6.97 10.21
CA GLY A 63 7.66 7.98 10.10
C GLY A 63 8.42 7.90 8.78
N ILE A 64 9.32 8.86 8.56
CA ILE A 64 10.19 8.95 7.37
C ILE A 64 11.56 8.25 7.58
N GLY A 65 11.91 7.89 8.82
CA GLY A 65 13.15 7.18 9.17
C GLY A 65 12.86 5.82 9.84
N GLY A 66 13.77 4.85 9.62
CA GLY A 66 13.76 3.53 10.27
C GLY A 66 13.76 3.62 11.79
#